data_AF-A0A6I0DX30-F1
#
_entry.id   AF-A0A6I0DX30-F1
#
_cell.length_a   1.000
_cell.length_b   1.000
_cell.length_c   1.000
_cell.angle_alpha   90.00
_cell.angle_beta   90.00
_cell.angle_gamma   90.00
#
_symmetry.space_group_name_H-M   'P 1'
#
loop_
_entity.id
_entity.type
_entity.pdbx_description
1 polymer ?
#
loop_
_entity_poly.entity_id
_entity_poly.type
_entity_poly.pdbx_seq_one_letter_code
_entity_poly.pdbx_strand_id
1 'polypeptide(L)'
;MCTIAGGIGGWGYSQLCKCSTVAEDSPYTFASETLILIAMNLKELEKLREQSTGRMLPDRAMLTVGMGTCGIGNGAAGIYELLQQAINSRKLAVELKPVGCFGFCAEEPLVIAYLPGEALRVYGRVNLKIAKQVLDSLAEGRFYRRHILCSIPEWDHHTAFFEYGKAPGNIPVWNDLAFFKGQKKLVLRNAGFINPESIDDYIAIGGYRSLAHVLEGMRPADVVEEVTAAKMRGRGGAGFPTGVKWSLMLQQQAPQKYIICNADEGDPGAYMNRNEIESDPHSVLE
;
A
#
# COMPACT_ATOMS: atom_id res chain seq x y z
N MET A 1 19.07 -24.09 12.88
CA MET A 1 19.98 -24.00 11.72
C MET A 1 20.00 -25.33 11.01
N CYS A 2 19.44 -25.40 9.81
CA CYS A 2 19.70 -26.48 8.87
C CYS A 2 19.65 -25.83 7.48
N THR A 3 20.82 -25.41 7.00
CA THR A 3 21.00 -24.78 5.70
C THR A 3 21.35 -25.90 4.72
N ILE A 4 20.44 -26.24 3.81
CA ILE A 4 20.80 -27.06 2.65
C ILE A 4 21.33 -26.08 1.61
N ALA A 5 22.62 -25.76 1.72
CA ALA A 5 23.36 -25.02 0.71
C ALA A 5 24.02 -26.03 -0.25
N GLY A 6 23.53 -26.09 -1.49
CA GLY A 6 24.32 -26.64 -2.59
C GLY A 6 25.38 -25.62 -2.98
N GLY A 7 26.61 -25.84 -2.54
CA GLY A 7 27.72 -24.93 -2.78
C GLY A 7 28.40 -25.17 -4.13
N ILE A 8 28.87 -24.08 -4.76
CA ILE A 8 30.12 -24.01 -5.52
C ILE A 8 30.64 -22.56 -5.44
N GLY A 9 31.91 -22.39 -5.08
CA GLY A 9 32.73 -21.26 -5.51
C GLY A 9 33.03 -20.20 -4.44
N GLY A 10 34.20 -20.28 -3.83
CA GLY A 10 34.63 -19.37 -2.77
C GLY A 10 35.06 -17.99 -3.27
N TRP A 11 34.80 -16.99 -2.43
CA TRP A 11 35.60 -15.78 -2.27
C TRP A 11 35.57 -15.44 -0.78
N GLY A 12 36.73 -15.43 -0.15
CA GLY A 12 36.87 -15.02 1.24
C GLY A 12 36.85 -13.50 1.32
N TYR A 13 36.07 -12.96 2.26
CA TYR A 13 36.38 -11.69 2.91
C TYR A 13 35.95 -11.75 4.38
N SER A 14 36.96 -11.69 5.23
CA SER A 14 36.88 -11.41 6.66
C SER A 14 36.41 -9.97 6.86
N GLN A 15 35.18 -9.79 7.35
CA GLN A 15 34.79 -8.62 8.14
C GLN A 15 33.54 -9.00 8.96
N LEU A 16 33.79 -9.50 10.18
CA LEU A 16 32.78 -9.61 11.22
C LEU A 16 32.34 -8.19 11.60
N CYS A 17 31.27 -7.70 10.98
CA CYS A 17 30.58 -6.52 11.46
C CYS A 17 29.94 -6.89 12.80
N LYS A 18 30.52 -6.41 13.90
CA LYS A 18 29.92 -6.50 15.23
C LYS A 18 28.61 -5.71 15.19
N CYS A 19 27.50 -6.40 15.00
CA CYS A 19 26.18 -5.84 15.24
C CYS A 19 26.02 -5.74 16.76
N SER A 20 26.38 -4.59 17.31
CA SER A 20 26.03 -4.20 18.67
C SER A 20 24.52 -4.22 18.81
N THR A 21 24.05 -5.00 19.79
CA THR A 21 22.67 -5.01 20.29
C THR A 21 22.25 -3.60 20.67
N VAL A 22 21.49 -2.94 19.79
CA VAL A 22 20.65 -1.79 20.12
C VAL A 22 19.23 -2.32 20.17
N ALA A 23 18.91 -2.96 21.29
CA ALA A 23 17.58 -3.47 21.58
C ALA A 23 17.24 -3.08 23.02
N GLU A 24 17.18 -1.77 23.26
CA GLU A 24 16.58 -1.13 24.44
C GLU A 24 16.61 0.37 24.10
N ASP A 25 15.51 1.10 24.35
CA ASP A 25 15.31 2.54 24.09
C ASP A 25 14.76 2.97 22.71
N SER A 26 13.70 2.31 22.24
CA SER A 26 12.74 2.95 21.33
C SER A 26 11.47 3.37 22.09
N PRO A 27 11.09 4.66 22.13
CA PRO A 27 9.91 5.13 22.87
C PRO A 27 8.59 4.90 22.13
N TYR A 28 8.59 4.19 20.99
CA TYR A 28 7.37 3.97 20.23
C TYR A 28 6.56 2.81 20.82
N THR A 29 5.44 3.17 21.43
CA THR A 29 4.39 2.28 21.92
C THR A 29 3.62 1.64 20.74
N PHE A 30 4.29 0.92 19.83
CA PHE A 30 3.65 0.18 18.73
C PHE A 30 2.96 -1.11 19.19
N ALA A 31 3.18 -1.52 20.45
CA ALA A 31 2.68 -2.78 20.96
C ALA A 31 1.17 -2.79 21.22
N SER A 32 0.54 -1.67 21.59
CA SER A 32 -0.87 -1.71 22.06
C SER A 32 -1.89 -1.83 20.93
N GLU A 33 -1.73 -1.13 19.80
CA GLU A 33 -2.72 -1.15 18.71
C GLU A 33 -2.66 -2.46 17.89
N THR A 34 -1.45 -2.98 17.66
CA THR A 34 -1.25 -4.27 16.96
C THR A 34 -1.76 -5.46 17.78
N LEU A 35 -1.60 -5.43 19.11
CA LEU A 35 -2.12 -6.47 20.00
C LEU A 35 -3.66 -6.45 20.09
N ILE A 36 -4.29 -5.28 19.95
CA ILE A 36 -5.76 -5.18 19.92
C ILE A 36 -6.31 -5.90 18.68
N LEU A 37 -5.70 -5.73 17.49
CA LEU A 37 -6.15 -6.42 16.27
C LEU A 37 -6.03 -7.95 16.33
N ILE A 38 -4.98 -8.49 16.97
CA ILE A 38 -4.80 -9.94 17.12
C ILE A 38 -5.93 -10.58 17.95
N ALA A 39 -6.62 -9.78 18.77
CA ALA A 39 -7.76 -10.22 19.56
C ALA A 39 -9.13 -9.98 18.88
N MET A 40 -9.18 -9.29 17.73
CA MET A 40 -10.43 -8.94 17.07
C MET A 40 -10.95 -10.10 16.24
N ASN A 41 -12.21 -10.45 16.45
CA ASN A 41 -12.92 -11.40 15.62
C ASN A 41 -13.42 -10.72 14.32
N LEU A 42 -13.78 -11.52 13.31
CA LEU A 42 -14.28 -11.06 12.01
C LEU A 42 -15.42 -10.05 12.15
N LYS A 43 -16.34 -10.27 13.10
CA LYS A 43 -17.49 -9.38 13.31
C LYS A 43 -17.06 -8.00 13.82
N GLU A 44 -16.08 -7.94 14.71
CA GLU A 44 -15.55 -6.67 15.21
C GLU A 44 -14.75 -5.93 14.14
N LEU A 45 -13.98 -6.66 13.33
CA LEU A 45 -13.24 -6.09 12.20
C LEU A 45 -14.19 -5.52 11.13
N GLU A 46 -15.26 -6.24 10.80
CA GLU A 46 -16.29 -5.76 9.86
C GLU A 46 -16.97 -4.48 10.37
N LYS A 47 -17.25 -4.41 11.69
CA LYS A 47 -17.78 -3.18 12.30
C LYS A 47 -16.81 -2.00 12.19
N LEU A 48 -15.51 -2.23 12.43
CA LEU A 48 -14.50 -1.18 12.25
C LEU A 48 -14.39 -0.75 10.78
N ARG A 49 -14.47 -1.70 9.84
CA ARG A 49 -14.48 -1.41 8.40
C ARG A 49 -15.65 -0.51 8.03
N GLU A 50 -16.86 -0.84 8.47
CA GLU A 50 -18.05 -0.02 8.23
C GLU A 50 -17.86 1.41 8.76
N GLN A 51 -17.28 1.55 9.96
CA GLN A 51 -16.99 2.85 10.57
C GLN A 51 -15.91 3.64 9.83
N SER A 52 -14.94 2.94 9.23
CA SER A 52 -13.81 3.54 8.50
C SER A 52 -14.07 3.72 7.00
N THR A 53 -15.18 3.21 6.45
CA THR A 53 -15.49 3.29 5.00
C THR A 53 -15.53 4.74 4.49
N GLY A 54 -15.98 5.68 5.33
CA GLY A 54 -16.00 7.12 5.03
C GLY A 54 -14.60 7.71 4.76
N ARG A 55 -13.52 7.00 5.10
CA ARG A 55 -12.15 7.41 4.77
C ARG A 55 -11.82 7.24 3.29
N MET A 56 -12.46 6.30 2.60
CA MET A 56 -12.26 6.08 1.15
C MET A 56 -13.26 6.88 0.32
N LEU A 57 -14.45 7.12 0.85
CA LEU A 57 -15.53 7.90 0.24
C LEU A 57 -16.03 8.99 1.22
N PRO A 58 -15.24 10.05 1.46
CA PRO A 58 -15.65 11.11 2.38
C PRO A 58 -16.84 11.92 1.83
N ASP A 59 -17.56 12.58 2.72
CA ASP A 59 -18.68 13.49 2.40
C ASP A 59 -18.22 14.88 1.91
N ARG A 60 -16.91 15.07 1.79
CA ARG A 60 -16.24 16.31 1.42
C ARG A 60 -15.18 16.05 0.37
N ALA A 61 -14.66 17.14 -0.20
CA ALA A 61 -13.57 17.04 -1.16
C ALA A 61 -12.31 16.44 -0.51
N MET A 62 -11.56 15.65 -1.26
CA MET A 62 -10.31 15.04 -0.79
C MET A 62 -9.21 15.20 -1.84
N LEU A 63 -7.99 15.40 -1.36
CA LEU A 63 -6.75 15.32 -2.12
C LEU A 63 -5.86 14.23 -1.52
N THR A 64 -5.22 13.45 -2.39
CA THR A 64 -4.11 12.59 -2.01
C THR A 64 -2.85 13.01 -2.75
N VAL A 65 -1.69 12.83 -2.12
CA VAL A 65 -0.38 13.08 -2.73
C VAL A 65 0.44 11.80 -2.64
N GLY A 66 1.00 11.36 -3.77
CA GLY A 66 1.93 10.23 -3.82
C GLY A 66 3.23 10.55 -3.09
N MET A 67 3.37 10.01 -1.88
CA MET A 67 4.49 10.21 -0.96
C MET A 67 5.46 9.02 -0.92
N GLY A 68 5.39 8.10 -1.89
CA GLY A 68 6.48 7.14 -2.11
C GLY A 68 7.80 7.85 -2.44
N THR A 69 8.93 7.19 -2.24
CA THR A 69 10.27 7.79 -2.42
C THR A 69 10.50 8.34 -3.82
N CYS A 70 9.86 7.78 -4.86
CA CYS A 70 9.87 8.35 -6.21
C CYS A 70 9.12 9.69 -6.30
N GLY A 71 8.00 9.85 -5.60
CA GLY A 71 7.27 11.12 -5.51
C GLY A 71 8.06 12.15 -4.71
N ILE A 72 8.56 11.76 -3.53
CA ILE A 72 9.39 12.62 -2.67
C ILE A 72 10.63 13.11 -3.43
N GLY A 73 11.32 12.21 -4.14
CA GLY A 73 12.49 12.54 -4.95
C GLY A 73 12.20 13.54 -6.10
N ASN A 74 10.92 13.68 -6.50
CA ASN A 74 10.45 14.64 -7.50
C ASN A 74 9.73 15.86 -6.90
N GLY A 75 9.78 16.05 -5.58
CA GLY A 75 9.24 17.23 -4.90
C GLY A 75 7.83 17.09 -4.31
N ALA A 76 7.32 15.87 -4.14
CA ALA A 76 6.01 15.64 -3.52
C ALA A 76 5.89 16.21 -2.09
N ALA A 77 6.98 16.18 -1.31
CA ALA A 77 6.99 16.72 0.05
C ALA A 77 6.62 18.21 0.09
N GLY A 78 7.23 19.03 -0.77
CA GLY A 78 6.91 20.45 -0.86
C GLY A 78 5.48 20.72 -1.36
N ILE A 79 4.94 19.83 -2.21
CA ILE A 79 3.53 19.90 -2.63
C ILE A 79 2.60 19.61 -1.47
N TYR A 80 2.88 18.55 -0.71
CA TYR A 80 2.08 18.16 0.45
C TYR A 80 2.07 19.28 1.50
N GLU A 81 3.23 19.82 1.86
CA GLU A 81 3.36 20.93 2.81
C GLU A 81 2.58 22.17 2.36
N LEU A 82 2.70 22.55 1.08
CA LEU A 82 1.96 23.68 0.51
C LEU A 82 0.45 23.47 0.63
N LEU A 83 -0.04 22.30 0.24
CA LEU A 83 -1.47 21.97 0.28
C LEU A 83 -1.97 21.99 1.73
N GLN A 84 -1.24 21.36 2.65
CA GLN A 84 -1.59 21.28 4.06
C GLN A 84 -1.68 22.68 4.70
N GLN A 85 -0.68 23.53 4.45
CA GLN A 85 -0.67 24.91 4.94
C GLN A 85 -1.83 25.72 4.36
N ALA A 86 -2.10 25.60 3.06
CA ALA A 86 -3.19 26.32 2.39
C ALA A 86 -4.57 25.88 2.89
N ILE A 87 -4.80 24.59 3.08
CA ILE A 87 -6.04 24.03 3.64
C ILE A 87 -6.27 24.56 5.06
N ASN A 88 -5.26 24.49 5.93
CA ASN A 88 -5.37 24.89 7.33
C ASN A 88 -5.57 26.41 7.49
N SER A 89 -4.77 27.21 6.80
CA SER A 89 -4.82 28.68 6.92
C SER A 89 -6.13 29.28 6.39
N ARG A 90 -6.68 28.69 5.33
CA ARG A 90 -7.96 29.13 4.73
C ARG A 90 -9.17 28.40 5.29
N LYS A 91 -8.97 27.43 6.19
CA LYS A 91 -10.02 26.57 6.77
C LYS A 91 -10.89 25.90 5.69
N LEU A 92 -10.24 25.34 4.67
CA LEU A 92 -10.94 24.69 3.57
C LEU A 92 -11.53 23.35 4.03
N ALA A 93 -12.75 23.03 3.59
CA ALA A 93 -13.37 21.73 3.79
C ALA A 93 -12.82 20.69 2.80
N VAL A 94 -11.50 20.51 2.79
CA VAL A 94 -10.77 19.58 1.91
C VAL A 94 -9.92 18.68 2.80
N GLU A 95 -10.10 17.37 2.68
CA GLU A 95 -9.23 16.38 3.31
C GLU A 95 -7.94 16.21 2.51
N LEU A 96 -6.81 16.03 3.18
CA LEU A 96 -5.52 15.79 2.55
C LEU A 96 -4.91 14.51 3.14
N LYS A 97 -4.51 13.58 2.27
CA LYS A 97 -3.88 12.32 2.67
C LYS A 97 -2.52 12.10 2.00
N PRO A 98 -1.48 11.72 2.75
CA PRO A 98 -0.28 11.15 2.16
C PRO A 98 -0.58 9.70 1.76
N VAL A 99 -0.27 9.30 0.54
CA VAL A 99 -0.52 7.94 0.04
C VAL A 99 0.74 7.37 -0.62
N GLY A 100 0.78 6.05 -0.83
CA GLY A 100 1.84 5.42 -1.62
C GLY A 100 1.89 5.86 -3.09
N CYS A 101 2.93 5.43 -3.81
CA CYS A 101 3.04 5.68 -5.25
C CYS A 101 2.00 4.86 -6.03
N PHE A 102 1.17 5.49 -6.88
CA PHE A 102 0.20 4.78 -7.73
C PHE A 102 0.88 3.91 -8.82
N GLY A 103 2.20 4.00 -8.98
CA GLY A 103 3.01 3.12 -9.81
C GLY A 103 3.39 3.68 -11.18
N PHE A 104 2.95 4.89 -11.54
CA PHE A 104 3.37 5.57 -12.77
C PHE A 104 4.49 6.58 -12.50
N CYS A 105 5.66 6.08 -12.08
CA CYS A 105 6.78 6.88 -11.61
C CYS A 105 7.23 8.00 -12.59
N ALA A 106 7.05 7.80 -13.90
CA ALA A 106 7.38 8.81 -14.92
C ALA A 106 6.48 10.05 -14.89
N GLU A 107 5.33 9.98 -14.21
CA GLU A 107 4.37 11.06 -14.05
C GLU A 107 4.34 11.64 -12.62
N GLU A 108 5.27 11.24 -11.75
CA GLU A 108 5.38 11.81 -10.41
C GLU A 108 5.84 13.29 -10.46
N PRO A 109 5.45 14.14 -9.48
CA PRO A 109 4.52 13.85 -8.38
C PRO A 109 3.07 13.70 -8.84
N LEU A 110 2.39 12.66 -8.33
CA LEU A 110 0.97 12.41 -8.55
C LEU A 110 0.12 13.04 -7.43
N VAL A 111 -0.97 13.69 -7.84
CA VAL A 111 -2.02 14.16 -6.93
C VAL A 111 -3.36 13.62 -7.41
N ILE A 112 -4.15 13.02 -6.52
CA ILE A 112 -5.49 12.52 -6.86
C ILE A 112 -6.51 13.41 -6.15
N ALA A 113 -7.49 13.91 -6.91
CA ALA A 113 -8.58 14.71 -6.35
C ALA A 113 -9.91 13.97 -6.43
N TYR A 114 -10.72 14.15 -5.39
CA TYR A 114 -12.06 13.60 -5.24
C TYR A 114 -13.05 14.71 -4.88
N LEU A 115 -14.22 14.66 -5.52
CA LEU A 115 -15.42 15.38 -5.13
C LEU A 115 -16.51 14.34 -4.86
N PRO A 116 -17.37 14.51 -3.83
CA PRO A 116 -18.41 13.55 -3.52
C PRO A 116 -19.29 13.17 -4.72
N GLY A 117 -19.35 11.86 -5.04
CA GLY A 117 -20.15 11.31 -6.14
C GLY A 117 -19.54 11.46 -7.54
N GLU A 118 -18.32 11.98 -7.65
CA GLU A 118 -17.58 12.12 -8.90
C GLU A 118 -16.40 11.14 -8.96
N ALA A 119 -16.14 10.59 -10.16
CA ALA A 119 -14.94 9.80 -10.39
C ALA A 119 -13.67 10.57 -9.96
N LEU A 120 -12.65 9.89 -9.46
CA LEU A 120 -11.39 10.54 -9.09
C LEU A 120 -10.72 11.19 -10.31
N ARG A 121 -9.88 12.21 -10.07
CA ARG A 121 -9.02 12.82 -11.09
C ARG A 121 -7.57 12.67 -10.68
N VAL A 122 -6.79 11.99 -11.52
CA VAL A 122 -5.34 11.82 -11.31
C VAL A 122 -4.61 12.92 -12.07
N TYR A 123 -3.82 13.72 -11.37
CA TYR A 123 -2.98 14.76 -11.94
C TYR A 123 -1.53 14.29 -11.96
N GLY A 124 -0.89 14.46 -13.12
CA GLY A 124 0.50 14.09 -13.38
C GLY A 124 1.45 15.28 -13.40
N ARG A 125 2.71 15.03 -13.05
CA ARG A 125 3.82 15.99 -13.05
C ARG A 125 3.43 17.27 -12.32
N VAL A 126 2.78 17.09 -11.18
CA VAL A 126 2.27 18.21 -10.40
C VAL A 126 3.46 18.95 -9.82
N ASN A 127 3.48 20.27 -10.00
CA ASN A 127 4.39 21.17 -9.31
C ASN A 127 3.60 22.08 -8.36
N LEU A 128 4.29 22.91 -7.58
CA LEU A 128 3.66 23.81 -6.60
C LEU A 128 2.55 24.70 -7.20
N LYS A 129 2.74 25.19 -8.43
CA LYS A 129 1.75 26.03 -9.12
C LYS A 129 0.50 25.22 -9.48
N ILE A 130 0.67 24.02 -10.03
CA ILE A 130 -0.43 23.12 -10.39
C ILE A 130 -1.18 22.68 -9.13
N ALA A 131 -0.45 22.27 -8.08
CA ALA A 131 -1.04 21.88 -6.80
C ALA A 131 -1.96 22.97 -6.23
N LYS A 132 -1.50 24.23 -6.24
CA LYS A 132 -2.32 25.38 -5.85
C LYS A 132 -3.59 25.52 -6.70
N GLN A 133 -3.48 25.42 -8.03
CA GLN A 133 -4.63 25.52 -8.93
C GLN A 133 -5.64 24.38 -8.75
N VAL A 134 -5.15 23.16 -8.47
CA VAL A 134 -5.97 21.99 -8.14
C VAL A 134 -6.74 22.26 -6.85
N LEU A 135 -6.06 22.68 -5.78
CA LEU A 135 -6.70 23.00 -4.50
C LEU A 135 -7.72 24.14 -4.62
N ASP A 136 -7.35 25.23 -5.30
CA ASP A 136 -8.23 26.38 -5.50
C ASP A 136 -9.52 25.98 -6.23
N SER A 137 -9.40 25.18 -7.30
CA SER A 137 -10.57 24.68 -8.03
C SER A 137 -11.39 23.73 -7.17
N LEU A 138 -10.74 22.83 -6.44
CA LEU A 138 -11.41 21.82 -5.63
C LEU A 138 -12.20 22.44 -4.48
N ALA A 139 -11.67 23.50 -3.85
CA ALA A 139 -12.35 24.27 -2.83
C ALA A 139 -13.61 25.00 -3.35
N GLU A 140 -13.69 25.24 -4.66
CA GLU A 140 -14.88 25.78 -5.34
C GLU A 140 -15.85 24.69 -5.83
N GLY A 141 -15.60 23.41 -5.50
CA GLY A 141 -16.45 22.29 -5.90
C GLY A 141 -16.29 21.87 -7.37
N ARG A 142 -15.14 22.14 -7.99
CA ARG A 142 -14.86 21.78 -9.39
C ARG A 142 -13.43 21.25 -9.57
N PHE A 143 -13.22 20.46 -10.61
CA PHE A 143 -11.87 20.00 -10.97
C PHE A 143 -11.09 21.05 -11.77
N TYR A 144 -9.78 21.13 -11.52
CA TYR A 144 -8.87 21.89 -12.38
C TYR A 144 -8.70 21.13 -13.71
N ARG A 145 -8.99 21.78 -14.84
CA ARG A 145 -9.17 21.07 -16.12
C ARG A 145 -7.87 20.67 -16.83
N ARG A 146 -6.72 21.15 -16.38
CA ARG A 146 -5.41 20.88 -17.01
C ARG A 146 -4.62 19.87 -16.19
N HIS A 147 -3.67 19.19 -16.82
CA HIS A 147 -2.78 18.20 -16.20
C HIS A 147 -3.48 16.94 -15.64
N ILE A 148 -4.76 16.72 -15.96
CA ILE A 148 -5.44 15.46 -15.67
C ILE A 148 -4.87 14.39 -16.60
N LEU A 149 -4.32 13.32 -16.03
CA LEU A 149 -3.87 12.14 -16.76
C LEU A 149 -5.05 11.24 -17.09
N CYS A 150 -5.86 10.92 -16.08
CA CYS A 150 -6.98 10.00 -16.19
C CYS A 150 -8.01 10.21 -15.07
N SER A 151 -9.11 9.47 -15.19
CA SER A 151 -10.13 9.33 -14.17
C SER A 151 -10.18 7.91 -13.60
N ILE A 152 -10.64 7.78 -12.36
CA ILE A 152 -10.88 6.48 -11.70
C ILE A 152 -12.33 6.48 -11.21
N PRO A 153 -13.27 5.87 -11.97
CA PRO A 153 -14.68 5.84 -11.59
C PRO A 153 -14.96 4.85 -10.47
N GLU A 154 -14.19 3.77 -10.40
CA GLU A 154 -14.32 2.68 -9.44
C GLU A 154 -12.96 2.05 -9.19
N TRP A 155 -12.82 1.37 -8.06
CA TRP A 155 -11.59 0.67 -7.71
C TRP A 155 -11.85 -0.62 -6.94
N ASP A 156 -11.11 -1.67 -7.30
CA ASP A 156 -11.16 -3.00 -6.69
C ASP A 156 -9.90 -3.25 -5.86
N HIS A 157 -10.04 -3.20 -4.53
CA HIS A 157 -8.99 -3.56 -3.57
C HIS A 157 -8.92 -5.08 -3.34
N HIS A 158 -9.68 -5.90 -4.09
CA HIS A 158 -9.85 -7.36 -3.96
C HIS A 158 -10.48 -7.83 -2.64
N THR A 159 -10.40 -7.00 -1.60
CA THR A 159 -11.03 -7.18 -0.28
C THR A 159 -12.21 -6.21 -0.05
N ALA A 160 -12.29 -5.15 -0.86
CA ALA A 160 -13.39 -4.20 -0.90
C ALA A 160 -13.47 -3.54 -2.29
N PHE A 161 -14.65 -3.08 -2.67
CA PHE A 161 -14.91 -2.39 -3.93
C PHE A 161 -15.55 -1.03 -3.66
N PHE A 162 -15.06 0.01 -4.33
CA PHE A 162 -15.57 1.37 -4.20
C PHE A 162 -15.95 1.95 -5.55
N GLU A 163 -17.16 2.49 -5.63
CA GLU A 163 -17.62 3.31 -6.74
C GLU A 163 -17.54 4.79 -6.33
N TYR A 164 -16.74 5.57 -7.04
CA TYR A 164 -16.56 7.01 -6.79
C TYR A 164 -17.59 7.83 -7.56
N GLY A 165 -17.83 7.47 -8.82
CA GLY A 165 -18.76 8.18 -9.69
C GLY A 165 -18.55 7.87 -11.16
N LYS A 166 -19.30 8.53 -12.04
CA LYS A 166 -19.25 8.26 -13.47
C LYS A 166 -17.98 8.84 -14.11
N ALA A 167 -17.36 8.06 -15.00
CA ALA A 167 -16.25 8.55 -15.81
C ALA A 167 -16.74 9.69 -16.74
N PRO A 168 -16.03 10.83 -16.77
CA PRO A 168 -16.36 11.90 -17.71
C PRO A 168 -15.92 11.50 -19.13
N GLY A 169 -16.80 11.65 -20.12
CA GLY A 169 -16.56 11.16 -21.49
C GLY A 169 -15.36 11.75 -22.23
N ASN A 170 -14.73 12.82 -21.70
CA ASN A 170 -13.59 13.50 -22.31
C ASN A 170 -12.24 13.24 -21.60
N ILE A 171 -12.21 12.41 -20.55
CA ILE A 171 -10.97 12.05 -19.84
C ILE A 171 -10.89 10.51 -19.83
N PRO A 172 -9.75 9.91 -20.23
CA PRO A 172 -9.62 8.46 -20.23
C PRO A 172 -9.76 7.87 -18.82
N VAL A 173 -10.25 6.63 -18.73
CA VAL A 173 -10.17 5.86 -17.48
C VAL A 173 -8.72 5.40 -17.27
N TRP A 174 -8.30 5.23 -16.02
CA TRP A 174 -6.89 4.92 -15.69
C TRP A 174 -6.31 3.72 -16.45
N ASN A 175 -7.11 2.67 -16.68
CA ASN A 175 -6.69 1.46 -17.39
C ASN A 175 -6.77 1.57 -18.93
N ASP A 176 -7.27 2.69 -19.45
CA ASP A 176 -7.17 3.02 -20.88
C ASP A 176 -5.83 3.68 -21.22
N LEU A 177 -5.13 4.24 -20.23
CA LEU A 177 -3.79 4.80 -20.42
C LEU A 177 -2.83 3.71 -20.89
N ALA A 178 -2.04 4.00 -21.92
CA ALA A 178 -1.10 3.04 -22.51
C ALA A 178 -0.15 2.40 -21.47
N PHE A 179 0.23 3.14 -20.42
CA PHE A 179 1.04 2.62 -19.32
C PHE A 179 0.33 1.52 -18.53
N PHE A 180 -0.93 1.75 -18.13
CA PHE A 180 -1.70 0.81 -17.31
C PHE A 180 -2.47 -0.23 -18.13
N LYS A 181 -2.62 -0.01 -19.43
CA LYS A 181 -3.32 -0.91 -20.34
C LYS A 181 -2.69 -2.30 -20.30
N GLY A 182 -3.48 -3.30 -19.91
CA GLY A 182 -3.04 -4.69 -19.77
C GLY A 182 -2.43 -5.03 -18.40
N GLN A 183 -2.30 -4.06 -17.48
CA GLN A 183 -1.91 -4.35 -16.11
C GLN A 183 -3.09 -4.86 -15.29
N LYS A 184 -2.83 -5.83 -14.39
CA LYS A 184 -3.73 -6.20 -13.31
C LYS A 184 -3.06 -5.86 -11.98
N LYS A 185 -3.58 -4.88 -11.26
CA LYS A 185 -3.06 -4.50 -9.94
C LYS A 185 -3.58 -5.48 -8.88
N LEU A 186 -2.72 -6.43 -8.50
CA LEU A 186 -2.99 -7.38 -7.42
C LEU A 186 -2.20 -7.02 -6.17
N VAL A 187 -0.87 -6.99 -6.26
CA VAL A 187 -0.03 -6.68 -5.09
C VAL A 187 -0.08 -5.18 -4.78
N LEU A 188 0.06 -4.33 -5.80
CA LEU A 188 -0.03 -2.86 -5.68
C LEU A 188 -1.46 -2.31 -5.75
N ARG A 189 -2.47 -3.11 -5.37
CA ARG A 189 -3.89 -2.71 -5.48
C ARG A 189 -4.26 -1.53 -4.57
N ASN A 190 -3.58 -1.36 -3.45
CA ASN A 190 -3.87 -0.29 -2.48
C ASN A 190 -3.00 0.97 -2.70
N ALA A 191 -1.97 0.86 -3.54
CA ALA A 191 -0.98 1.91 -3.73
C ALA A 191 -1.62 3.14 -4.42
N GLY A 192 -1.48 4.31 -3.79
CA GLY A 192 -2.09 5.57 -4.21
C GLY A 192 -3.48 5.88 -3.63
N PHE A 193 -4.06 4.98 -2.82
CA PHE A 193 -5.40 5.17 -2.24
C PHE A 193 -5.40 5.28 -0.73
N ILE A 194 -4.63 4.44 -0.05
CA ILE A 194 -4.57 4.42 1.42
C ILE A 194 -3.38 5.21 1.92
N ASN A 195 -3.53 5.79 3.12
CA ASN A 195 -2.38 6.25 3.88
C ASN A 195 -1.61 5.02 4.44
N PRO A 196 -0.34 4.79 4.04
CA PRO A 196 0.45 3.64 4.49
C PRO A 196 0.65 3.57 6.01
N GLU A 197 0.56 4.71 6.69
CA GLU A 197 0.71 4.82 8.16
C GLU A 197 -0.64 4.71 8.91
N SER A 198 -1.75 4.52 8.20
CA SER A 198 -3.08 4.42 8.79
C SER A 198 -3.64 3.01 8.73
N ILE A 199 -3.64 2.37 9.90
CA ILE A 199 -4.29 1.08 10.11
C ILE A 199 -5.77 1.09 9.73
N ASP A 200 -6.45 2.21 10.00
CA ASP A 200 -7.87 2.38 9.70
C ASP A 200 -8.15 2.47 8.20
N ASP A 201 -7.28 3.10 7.41
CA ASP A 201 -7.42 3.11 5.95
C ASP A 201 -7.24 1.68 5.39
N TYR A 202 -6.31 0.90 5.95
CA TYR A 202 -6.12 -0.51 5.57
C TYR A 202 -7.35 -1.37 5.93
N ILE A 203 -7.91 -1.20 7.14
CA ILE A 203 -9.15 -1.88 7.56
C ILE A 203 -10.34 -1.45 6.69
N ALA A 204 -10.44 -0.16 6.34
CA ALA A 204 -11.51 0.37 5.49
C ALA A 204 -11.59 -0.35 4.13
N ILE A 205 -10.44 -0.71 3.56
CA ILE A 205 -10.37 -1.46 2.29
C ILE A 205 -10.48 -2.98 2.47
N GLY A 206 -10.76 -3.46 3.69
CA GLY A 206 -10.95 -4.88 4.01
C GLY A 206 -9.67 -5.62 4.39
N GLY A 207 -8.60 -4.90 4.76
CA GLY A 207 -7.37 -5.48 5.30
C GLY A 207 -7.61 -6.20 6.64
N TYR A 208 -6.72 -7.15 6.97
CA TYR A 208 -6.80 -8.06 8.11
C TYR A 208 -7.95 -9.06 8.12
N ARG A 209 -8.85 -9.02 7.13
CA ARG A 209 -9.97 -9.96 7.04
C ARG A 209 -9.49 -11.40 6.83
N SER A 210 -8.41 -11.59 6.06
CA SER A 210 -7.87 -12.94 5.82
C SER A 210 -7.18 -13.45 7.08
N LEU A 211 -6.43 -12.60 7.77
CA LEU A 211 -5.81 -12.94 9.06
C LEU A 211 -6.85 -13.34 10.11
N ALA A 212 -7.90 -12.55 10.29
CA ALA A 212 -8.98 -12.87 11.23
C ALA A 212 -9.64 -14.21 10.90
N HIS A 213 -9.91 -14.48 9.62
CA HIS A 213 -10.46 -15.78 9.19
C HIS A 213 -9.54 -16.96 9.52
N VAL A 214 -8.22 -16.79 9.33
CA VAL A 214 -7.24 -17.82 9.68
C VAL A 214 -7.22 -18.07 11.20
N LEU A 215 -7.18 -17.01 12.00
CA LEU A 215 -7.06 -17.11 13.46
C LEU A 215 -8.31 -17.69 14.14
N GLU A 216 -9.50 -17.49 13.56
CA GLU A 216 -10.76 -17.96 14.16
C GLU A 216 -11.01 -19.47 14.03
N GLY A 217 -10.41 -20.14 13.05
CA GLY A 217 -10.79 -21.54 12.81
C GLY A 217 -9.91 -22.36 11.87
N MET A 218 -8.89 -21.78 11.25
CA MET A 218 -8.00 -22.55 10.38
C MET A 218 -6.88 -23.19 11.20
N ARG A 219 -6.59 -24.46 10.89
CA ARG A 219 -5.37 -25.10 11.39
C ARG A 219 -4.20 -24.67 10.50
N PRO A 220 -2.96 -24.71 11.01
CA PRO A 220 -1.78 -24.41 10.18
C PRO A 220 -1.69 -25.25 8.90
N ALA A 221 -2.18 -26.49 8.92
CA ALA A 221 -2.23 -27.37 7.75
C ALA A 221 -3.19 -26.85 6.66
N ASP A 222 -4.32 -26.28 7.06
CA ASP A 222 -5.33 -25.75 6.14
C ASP A 222 -4.76 -24.53 5.40
N VAL A 223 -4.01 -23.67 6.09
CA VAL A 223 -3.30 -22.53 5.48
C VAL A 223 -2.25 -22.99 4.45
N VAL A 224 -1.48 -24.02 4.76
CA VAL A 224 -0.49 -24.58 3.82
C VAL A 224 -1.18 -25.17 2.59
N GLU A 225 -2.34 -25.82 2.77
CA GLU A 225 -3.13 -26.39 1.68
C GLU A 225 -3.65 -25.30 0.73
N GLU A 226 -4.21 -24.21 1.26
CA GLU A 226 -4.66 -23.04 0.48
C GLU A 226 -3.51 -22.42 -0.34
N VAL A 227 -2.36 -22.18 0.29
CA VAL A 227 -1.18 -21.62 -0.42
C VAL A 227 -0.64 -22.59 -1.48
N THR A 228 -0.75 -23.90 -1.24
CA THR A 228 -0.37 -24.94 -2.21
C THR A 228 -1.34 -24.96 -3.39
N ALA A 229 -2.65 -24.89 -3.12
CA ALA A 229 -3.70 -24.86 -4.13
C ALA A 229 -3.61 -23.60 -5.01
N ALA A 230 -3.23 -22.46 -4.42
CA ALA A 230 -2.96 -21.22 -5.14
C ALA A 230 -1.72 -21.27 -6.06
N LYS A 231 -0.89 -22.33 -5.97
CA LYS A 231 0.32 -22.54 -6.78
C LYS A 231 1.30 -21.36 -6.69
N MET A 232 1.38 -20.73 -5.51
CA MET A 232 2.27 -19.61 -5.27
C MET A 232 3.74 -20.03 -5.43
N ARG A 233 4.54 -19.13 -6.00
CA ARG A 233 5.97 -19.33 -6.22
C ARG A 233 6.75 -18.17 -5.61
N GLY A 234 7.96 -18.45 -5.13
CA GLY A 234 8.87 -17.43 -4.61
C GLY A 234 9.17 -16.36 -5.66
N ARG A 235 8.96 -15.09 -5.29
CA ARG A 235 9.11 -13.94 -6.18
C ARG A 235 10.52 -13.32 -6.22
N GLY A 236 11.42 -13.74 -5.32
CA GLY A 236 12.84 -13.37 -5.32
C GLY A 236 13.69 -14.12 -6.36
N GLY A 237 13.16 -14.42 -7.55
CA GLY A 237 13.90 -15.02 -8.66
C GLY A 237 13.87 -16.56 -8.74
N ALA A 238 14.17 -17.28 -7.67
CA ALA A 238 14.30 -18.76 -7.72
C ALA A 238 13.00 -19.51 -8.07
N GLY A 239 11.83 -18.89 -7.87
CA GLY A 239 10.55 -19.47 -8.28
C GLY A 239 10.19 -20.78 -7.58
N PHE A 240 10.76 -21.07 -6.41
CA PHE A 240 10.45 -22.29 -5.65
C PHE A 240 8.99 -22.27 -5.18
N PRO A 241 8.23 -23.39 -5.26
CA PRO A 241 6.83 -23.42 -4.82
C PRO A 241 6.69 -23.09 -3.33
N THR A 242 5.92 -22.05 -3.00
CA THR A 242 5.76 -21.54 -1.64
C THR A 242 5.09 -22.57 -0.73
N GLY A 243 4.02 -23.22 -1.19
CA GLY A 243 3.31 -24.24 -0.42
C GLY A 243 4.19 -25.43 -0.03
N VAL A 244 5.07 -25.88 -0.94
CA VAL A 244 6.05 -26.95 -0.64
C VAL A 244 7.03 -26.50 0.45
N LYS A 245 7.55 -25.26 0.35
CA LYS A 245 8.45 -24.71 1.36
C LYS A 245 7.78 -24.66 2.74
N TRP A 246 6.53 -24.21 2.80
CA TRP A 246 5.77 -24.12 4.04
C TRP A 246 5.42 -25.49 4.63
N SER A 247 5.05 -26.47 3.79
CA SER A 247 4.81 -27.86 4.22
C SER A 247 6.04 -28.47 4.87
N LEU A 248 7.23 -28.28 4.30
CA LEU A 248 8.49 -28.77 4.88
C LEU A 248 8.73 -28.16 6.26
N MET A 249 8.49 -26.85 6.41
CA MET A 249 8.64 -26.15 7.69
C MET A 249 7.61 -26.57 8.73
N LEU A 250 6.38 -26.86 8.32
CA LEU A 250 5.32 -27.32 9.21
C LEU A 250 5.68 -28.68 9.83
N GLN A 251 6.25 -29.59 9.03
CA GLN A 251 6.65 -30.94 9.47
C GLN A 251 7.82 -30.96 10.47
N GLN A 252 8.66 -29.91 10.48
CA GLN A 252 9.78 -29.85 11.41
C GLN A 252 9.31 -29.61 12.85
N GLN A 253 9.77 -30.46 13.77
CA GLN A 253 9.53 -30.30 15.20
C GLN A 253 10.61 -29.44 15.82
N ALA A 254 10.24 -28.25 16.26
CA ALA A 254 11.13 -27.32 16.95
C ALA A 254 10.29 -26.47 17.93
N PRO A 255 10.81 -26.18 19.14
CA PRO A 255 10.12 -25.35 20.12
C PRO A 255 9.96 -23.90 19.64
N GLN A 256 10.80 -23.45 18.72
CA GLN A 256 10.76 -22.11 18.14
C GLN A 256 10.97 -22.18 16.63
N LYS A 257 10.17 -21.41 15.89
CA LYS A 257 10.25 -21.23 14.44
C LYS A 257 10.31 -19.74 14.13
N TYR A 258 10.85 -19.41 12.96
CA TYR A 258 11.00 -18.02 12.52
C TYR A 258 10.42 -17.85 11.13
N ILE A 259 9.82 -16.68 10.90
CA ILE A 259 9.46 -16.17 9.57
C ILE A 259 10.41 -15.01 9.30
N ILE A 260 11.04 -15.02 8.13
CA ILE A 260 11.97 -13.97 7.71
C ILE A 260 11.45 -13.41 6.39
N CYS A 261 11.07 -12.14 6.40
CA CYS A 261 10.79 -11.38 5.19
C CYS A 261 12.12 -10.85 4.64
N ASN A 262 12.53 -11.31 3.46
CA ASN A 262 13.69 -10.75 2.79
C ASN A 262 13.26 -9.52 1.98
N ALA A 263 13.52 -8.33 2.52
CA ALA A 263 13.30 -7.05 1.86
C ALA A 263 14.59 -6.45 1.27
N ASP A 264 15.67 -7.23 1.18
CA ASP A 264 16.90 -6.83 0.51
C ASP A 264 16.68 -6.84 -1.01
N GLU A 265 16.38 -5.66 -1.56
CA GLU A 265 16.14 -5.41 -2.99
C GLU A 265 17.39 -4.81 -3.65
N GLY A 266 18.51 -5.54 -3.58
CA GLY A 266 19.82 -5.05 -4.02
C GLY A 266 20.05 -5.04 -5.54
N ASP A 267 19.15 -5.64 -6.33
CA ASP A 267 19.30 -5.73 -7.78
C ASP A 267 19.07 -4.37 -8.46
N PRO A 268 19.99 -3.88 -9.31
CA PRO A 268 19.83 -2.60 -9.99
C PRO A 268 18.53 -2.54 -10.82
N GLY A 269 17.70 -1.53 -10.52
CA GLY A 269 16.42 -1.33 -11.20
C GLY A 269 15.23 -2.09 -10.60
N ALA A 270 15.44 -2.90 -9.56
CA ALA A 270 14.36 -3.43 -8.74
C ALA A 270 13.90 -2.37 -7.72
N TYR A 271 12.59 -2.17 -7.63
CA TYR A 271 11.95 -1.25 -6.67
C TYR A 271 10.52 -1.71 -6.33
N MET A 272 10.18 -2.97 -6.60
CA MET A 272 8.85 -3.52 -6.35
C MET A 272 8.61 -3.74 -4.87
N ASN A 273 9.57 -4.30 -4.13
CA ASN A 273 9.46 -4.48 -2.68
C ASN A 273 9.33 -3.13 -1.99
N ARG A 274 10.17 -2.17 -2.41
CA ARG A 274 10.10 -0.79 -1.93
C ARG A 274 8.70 -0.20 -2.13
N ASN A 275 8.16 -0.29 -3.34
CA ASN A 275 6.84 0.26 -3.64
C ASN A 275 5.72 -0.41 -2.82
N GLU A 276 5.80 -1.72 -2.58
CA GLU A 276 4.84 -2.45 -1.74
C GLU A 276 4.91 -1.98 -0.29
N ILE A 277 6.10 -1.96 0.31
CA ILE A 277 6.29 -1.61 1.72
C ILE A 277 5.98 -0.13 1.98
N GLU A 278 6.38 0.77 1.08
CA GLU A 278 6.10 2.20 1.23
C GLU A 278 4.62 2.54 1.03
N SER A 279 3.88 1.73 0.26
CA SER A 279 2.50 2.04 -0.11
C SER A 279 1.45 1.30 0.71
N ASP A 280 1.78 0.09 1.17
CA ASP A 280 0.87 -0.80 1.87
C ASP A 280 1.63 -1.75 2.81
N PRO A 281 2.28 -1.21 3.87
CA PRO A 281 3.09 -2.01 4.79
C PRO A 281 2.25 -3.03 5.56
N HIS A 282 0.99 -2.72 5.83
CA HIS A 282 0.07 -3.62 6.51
C HIS A 282 -0.17 -4.92 5.73
N SER A 283 -0.16 -4.89 4.38
CA SER A 283 -0.24 -6.11 3.56
C SER A 283 0.96 -7.04 3.66
N VAL A 284 2.11 -6.55 4.11
CA VAL A 284 3.31 -7.38 4.39
C VAL A 284 3.25 -7.95 5.81
N LEU A 285 2.56 -7.26 6.72
CA LEU A 285 2.34 -7.70 8.10
C LEU A 285 1.22 -8.74 8.20
N GLU A 286 0.18 -8.63 7.37
CA GLU A 286 -0.91 -9.62 7.22
C GLU A 286 -0.42 -10.92 6.57
#